data_AF-A0A316TXI6-F1
#
_entry.id   AF-A0A316TXI6-F1
#
_cell.length_a   1.000
_cell.length_b   1.000
_cell.length_c   1.000
_cell.angle_alpha   90.00
_cell.angle_beta   90.00
_cell.angle_gamma   90.00
#
_symmetry.space_group_name_H-M   'P 1'
#
loop_
_entity.id
_entity.type
_entity.pdbx_description
1 polymer ?
#
loop_
_entity_poly.entity_id
_entity_poly.type
_entity_poly.pdbx_seq_one_letter_code
_entity_poly.pdbx_strand_id
1 'polypeptide(L)'
;MAASSSSSTPLPAPPAELKALAPFLQRANELAKADTVMSYWALYHAAQLGVAVTAKAQDKETRPFLYSLMDRLEELKATLANNDAATSDEAGSAYVENFALKVFVGADNEDRSGKADRNTARKFLAASNFFELLTIFGSLSEESSEKRTYAKWKAAEISRAIKEGRKPAPGPPG
;
A
#
# COMPACT_ATOMS: atom_id res chain seq x y z
N MET A 1 18.16 31.69 -10.70
CA MET A 1 18.28 30.23 -10.73
C MET A 1 17.91 29.71 -9.34
N ALA A 2 16.63 29.40 -9.11
CA ALA A 2 16.18 28.82 -7.85
C ALA A 2 16.29 27.30 -7.97
N ALA A 3 17.03 26.69 -7.05
CA ALA A 3 17.29 25.26 -7.04
C ALA A 3 15.97 24.48 -6.93
N SER A 4 15.74 23.58 -7.89
CA SER A 4 14.72 22.54 -7.80
C SER A 4 15.08 21.61 -6.66
N SER A 5 14.52 21.84 -5.48
CA SER A 5 14.61 20.92 -4.35
C SER A 5 13.60 19.79 -4.57
N SER A 6 13.92 18.83 -5.43
CA SER A 6 13.18 17.57 -5.48
C SER A 6 13.51 16.77 -4.23
N SER A 7 12.86 17.05 -3.10
CA SER A 7 13.01 16.23 -1.92
C SER A 7 12.16 14.98 -2.06
N SER A 8 12.77 13.95 -2.66
CA SER A 8 12.36 12.55 -2.55
C SER A 8 12.48 12.02 -1.11
N THR A 9 12.29 12.87 -0.11
CA THR A 9 12.53 12.58 1.30
C THR A 9 11.43 11.63 1.78
N PRO A 10 11.79 10.44 2.28
CA PRO A 10 10.82 9.54 2.89
C PRO A 10 10.08 10.26 4.01
N LEU A 11 8.74 10.14 4.03
CA LEU A 11 7.97 10.67 5.15
C LEU A 11 8.42 9.97 6.45
N PRO A 12 8.51 10.70 7.56
CA PRO A 12 8.90 10.11 8.85
C PRO A 12 7.86 9.07 9.30
N ALA A 13 8.17 8.34 10.37
CA ALA A 13 7.19 7.44 10.98
C ALA A 13 5.95 8.25 11.43
N PRO A 14 4.72 7.75 11.19
CA PRO A 14 3.52 8.47 11.60
C PRO A 14 3.41 8.49 13.14
N PRO A 15 2.84 9.57 13.73
CA PRO A 15 2.43 9.61 15.13
C PRO A 15 1.51 8.44 15.53
N ALA A 16 1.36 8.20 16.83
CA ALA A 16 0.60 7.05 17.36
C ALA A 16 -0.87 7.06 16.91
N GLU A 17 -1.46 8.24 16.82
CA GLU A 17 -2.81 8.54 16.35
C GLU A 17 -2.99 8.16 14.87
N LEU A 18 -1.90 8.19 14.09
CA LEU A 18 -1.85 7.89 12.67
C LEU A 18 -1.24 6.52 12.36
N LYS A 19 -1.16 5.60 13.35
CA LYS A 19 -0.60 4.25 13.13
C LYS A 19 -1.26 3.47 11.98
N ALA A 20 -2.52 3.77 11.68
CA ALA A 20 -3.26 3.14 10.57
C ALA A 20 -2.70 3.50 9.19
N LEU A 21 -1.97 4.62 9.06
CA LEU A 21 -1.33 5.05 7.82
C LEU A 21 -0.04 4.27 7.54
N ALA A 22 0.60 3.72 8.58
CA ALA A 22 1.92 3.11 8.48
C ALA A 22 2.06 2.05 7.37
N PRO A 23 1.11 1.12 7.17
CA PRO A 23 1.21 0.13 6.10
C PRO A 23 1.31 0.76 4.71
N PHE A 24 0.55 1.83 4.46
CA PHE A 24 0.47 2.52 3.17
C PHE A 24 1.64 3.46 2.95
N LEU A 25 2.08 4.18 3.99
CA LEU A 25 3.30 4.97 3.95
C LEU A 25 4.53 4.09 3.65
N GLN A 26 4.57 2.90 4.23
CA GLN A 26 5.62 1.94 3.93
C GLN A 26 5.56 1.50 2.46
N ARG A 27 4.37 1.17 1.92
CA ARG A 27 4.22 0.82 0.50
C ARG A 27 4.67 1.96 -0.41
N ALA A 28 4.27 3.19 -0.11
CA ALA A 28 4.67 4.37 -0.87
C ALA A 28 6.19 4.55 -0.89
N ASN A 29 6.85 4.45 0.27
CA ASN A 29 8.30 4.60 0.34
C ASN A 29 9.05 3.47 -0.39
N GLU A 30 8.55 2.23 -0.35
CA GLU A 30 9.14 1.11 -1.11
C GLU A 30 9.01 1.30 -2.63
N LEU A 31 7.94 1.94 -3.10
CA LEU A 31 7.63 2.12 -4.51
C LEU A 31 8.06 3.48 -5.07
N ALA A 32 8.46 4.44 -4.24
CA ALA A 32 8.73 5.82 -4.64
C ALA A 32 9.61 5.97 -5.90
N LYS A 33 10.60 5.07 -6.08
CA LYS A 33 11.47 5.03 -7.26
C LYS A 33 11.08 3.99 -8.30
N ALA A 34 10.49 2.87 -7.88
CA ALA A 34 10.22 1.74 -8.76
C ALA A 34 8.89 1.90 -9.52
N ASP A 35 7.89 2.52 -8.88
CA ASP A 35 6.57 2.77 -9.43
C ASP A 35 5.97 4.01 -8.75
N THR A 36 6.19 5.16 -9.36
CA THR A 36 5.74 6.46 -8.83
C THR A 36 4.20 6.56 -8.79
N VAL A 37 3.49 5.87 -9.69
CA VAL A 37 2.02 5.82 -9.72
C VAL A 37 1.48 5.05 -8.51
N MET A 38 2.01 3.86 -8.23
CA MET A 38 1.62 3.12 -7.02
C MET A 38 2.03 3.86 -5.75
N SER A 39 3.18 4.54 -5.75
CA SER A 39 3.59 5.39 -4.64
C SER A 39 2.58 6.51 -4.40
N TYR A 40 2.07 7.14 -5.46
CA TYR A 40 1.05 8.18 -5.39
C TYR A 40 -0.25 7.63 -4.78
N TRP A 41 -0.79 6.52 -5.28
CA TRP A 41 -2.04 5.96 -4.76
C TRP A 41 -1.93 5.47 -3.30
N ALA A 42 -0.78 4.93 -2.91
CA ALA A 42 -0.53 4.57 -1.52
C ALA A 42 -0.51 5.80 -0.58
N LEU A 43 0.09 6.91 -1.00
CA LEU A 43 0.04 8.17 -0.24
C LEU A 43 -1.35 8.79 -0.24
N TYR A 44 -2.07 8.72 -1.37
CA TYR A 44 -3.44 9.22 -1.49
C TYR A 44 -4.37 8.53 -0.49
N HIS A 45 -4.30 7.20 -0.40
CA HIS A 45 -5.09 6.46 0.59
C HIS A 45 -4.68 6.78 2.02
N ALA A 46 -3.37 6.88 2.30
CA ALA A 46 -2.89 7.31 3.63
C ALA A 46 -3.41 8.71 4.00
N ALA A 47 -3.46 9.62 3.05
CA ALA A 47 -4.01 10.96 3.20
C ALA A 47 -5.50 10.92 3.53
N GLN A 48 -6.31 10.13 2.80
CA GLN A 48 -7.74 9.95 3.10
C GLN A 48 -7.98 9.43 4.52
N LEU A 49 -7.21 8.41 4.94
CA LEU A 49 -7.26 7.89 6.31
C LEU A 49 -6.86 8.95 7.34
N GLY A 50 -5.81 9.72 7.05
CA GLY A 50 -5.33 10.80 7.92
C GLY A 50 -6.35 11.92 8.13
N VAL A 51 -7.03 12.33 7.06
CA VAL A 51 -8.11 13.35 7.09
C VAL A 51 -9.28 12.88 7.95
N ALA A 52 -9.67 11.60 7.85
CA ALA A 52 -10.74 11.04 8.69
C ALA A 52 -10.40 11.05 10.19
N VAL A 53 -9.11 10.99 10.55
CA VAL A 53 -8.63 11.07 11.94
C VAL A 53 -8.50 12.52 12.43
N THR A 54 -8.25 13.49 11.52
CA THR A 54 -7.96 14.88 11.91
C THR A 54 -9.13 15.60 12.58
N ALA A 55 -10.37 15.14 12.34
CA ALA A 55 -11.55 15.63 13.06
C ALA A 55 -11.45 15.44 14.59
N LYS A 56 -10.57 14.52 15.05
CA LYS A 56 -10.36 14.19 16.46
C LYS A 56 -8.97 14.59 16.97
N ALA A 57 -8.05 14.96 16.09
CA ALA A 57 -6.66 15.25 16.44
C ALA A 57 -6.47 16.72 16.84
N GLN A 58 -6.17 16.94 18.12
CA GLN A 58 -5.85 18.25 18.71
C GLN A 58 -4.36 18.39 19.05
N ASP A 59 -3.54 17.36 18.79
CA ASP A 59 -2.14 17.32 19.19
C ASP A 59 -1.21 18.00 18.18
N LYS A 60 -0.04 18.42 18.69
CA LYS A 60 0.92 19.27 17.98
C LYS A 60 1.75 18.52 16.94
N GLU A 61 1.66 17.19 16.86
CA GLU A 61 2.51 16.36 15.99
C GLU A 61 1.72 15.79 14.79
N THR A 62 0.44 15.48 14.98
CA THR A 62 -0.43 14.94 13.91
C THR A 62 -0.66 15.91 12.76
N ARG A 63 -0.94 17.19 13.04
CA ARG A 63 -1.22 18.19 11.99
C ARG A 63 0.00 18.48 11.08
N PRO A 64 1.20 18.79 11.62
CA PRO A 64 2.38 18.99 10.77
C PRO A 64 2.72 17.77 9.90
N PHE A 65 2.52 16.57 10.43
CA PHE A 65 2.71 15.33 9.67
C PHE A 65 1.75 15.26 8.47
N LEU A 66 0.46 15.53 8.70
CA LEU A 66 -0.53 15.53 7.62
C LEU A 66 -0.26 16.60 6.57
N TYR A 67 0.18 17.80 6.96
CA TYR A 67 0.60 18.81 5.98
C TYR A 67 1.75 18.31 5.11
N SER A 68 2.79 17.75 5.72
CA SER A 68 3.93 17.18 4.97
C SER A 68 3.50 16.06 4.02
N LEU A 69 2.51 15.26 4.43
CA LEU A 69 1.91 14.21 3.59
C LEU A 69 1.15 14.81 2.40
N MET A 70 0.36 15.87 2.60
CA MET A 70 -0.37 16.55 1.53
C MET A 70 0.57 17.24 0.55
N ASP A 71 1.58 17.96 1.04
CA ASP A 71 2.59 18.64 0.19
C ASP A 71 3.24 17.62 -0.76
N ARG A 72 3.65 16.45 -0.24
CA ARG A 72 4.22 15.37 -1.05
C ARG A 72 3.23 14.79 -2.06
N LEU A 73 1.95 14.71 -1.70
CA LEU A 73 0.91 14.22 -2.59
C LEU A 73 0.66 15.21 -3.74
N GLU A 74 0.69 16.51 -3.47
CA GLU A 74 0.58 17.58 -4.47
C GLU A 74 1.76 17.57 -5.44
N GLU A 75 2.99 17.40 -4.94
CA GLU A 75 4.20 17.25 -5.78
C GLU A 75 4.10 16.04 -6.73
N LEU A 76 3.66 14.89 -6.23
CA LEU A 76 3.47 13.69 -7.05
C LEU A 76 2.36 13.88 -8.07
N LYS A 77 1.26 14.52 -7.69
CA LYS A 77 0.15 14.84 -8.60
C LYS A 77 0.63 15.73 -9.74
N ALA A 78 1.44 16.75 -9.45
CA ALA A 78 2.03 17.62 -10.47
C ALA A 78 2.98 16.84 -11.40
N THR A 79 3.81 15.94 -10.83
CA THR A 79 4.74 15.09 -11.58
C THR A 79 3.99 14.11 -12.51
N LEU A 80 2.84 13.61 -12.09
CA LEU A 80 2.03 12.62 -12.79
C LEU A 80 0.88 13.24 -13.61
N ALA A 81 0.87 14.56 -13.80
CA ALA A 81 -0.26 15.29 -14.41
C ALA A 81 -0.61 14.85 -15.84
N ASN A 82 0.33 14.21 -16.55
CA ASN A 82 0.13 13.68 -17.91
C ASN A 82 0.11 12.14 -17.94
N ASN A 83 -0.11 11.49 -16.80
CA ASN A 83 -0.21 10.04 -16.68
C ASN A 83 -1.65 9.65 -16.39
N ASP A 84 -2.29 8.95 -17.34
CA ASP A 84 -3.69 8.54 -17.22
C ASP A 84 -3.94 7.67 -15.98
N ALA A 85 -2.97 6.83 -15.58
CA ALA A 85 -3.09 5.99 -14.38
C ALA A 85 -3.08 6.77 -13.06
N ALA A 86 -2.81 8.08 -13.10
CA ALA A 86 -2.90 8.99 -11.95
C ALA A 86 -4.02 10.05 -12.10
N THR A 87 -4.57 10.23 -13.30
CA THR A 87 -5.50 11.33 -13.62
C THR A 87 -6.91 10.87 -14.02
N SER A 88 -7.06 9.63 -14.46
CA SER A 88 -8.36 8.97 -14.68
C SER A 88 -8.59 7.91 -13.61
N ASP A 89 -9.75 7.95 -12.96
CA ASP A 89 -10.14 6.95 -11.96
C ASP A 89 -10.23 5.55 -12.56
N GLU A 90 -10.70 5.43 -13.81
CA GLU A 90 -10.84 4.16 -14.52
C GLU A 90 -9.46 3.56 -14.82
N ALA A 91 -8.54 4.35 -15.36
CA ALA A 91 -7.18 3.92 -15.65
C ALA A 91 -6.38 3.65 -14.37
N GLY A 92 -6.55 4.48 -13.34
CA GLY A 92 -5.92 4.31 -12.04
C GLY A 92 -6.38 3.05 -11.33
N SER A 93 -7.68 2.77 -11.32
CA SER A 93 -8.26 1.55 -10.76
C SER A 93 -7.69 0.30 -11.44
N ALA A 94 -7.70 0.27 -12.78
CA ALA A 94 -7.13 -0.83 -13.55
C ALA A 94 -5.63 -1.01 -13.29
N TYR A 95 -4.87 0.09 -13.17
CA TYR A 95 -3.45 0.05 -12.87
C TYR A 95 -3.17 -0.56 -11.49
N VAL A 96 -3.87 -0.09 -10.46
CA VAL A 96 -3.75 -0.57 -9.08
C VAL A 96 -4.16 -2.04 -8.97
N GLU A 97 -5.25 -2.44 -9.63
CA GLU A 97 -5.75 -3.82 -9.60
C GLU A 97 -4.73 -4.79 -10.23
N ASN A 98 -4.23 -4.45 -11.43
CA ASN A 98 -3.22 -5.27 -12.10
C ASN A 98 -1.94 -5.38 -11.28
N PHE A 99 -1.52 -4.29 -10.63
CA PHE A 99 -0.38 -4.30 -9.72
C PHE A 99 -0.62 -5.24 -8.52
N ALA A 100 -1.77 -5.11 -7.85
CA ALA A 100 -2.14 -5.95 -6.72
C ALA A 100 -2.19 -7.44 -7.10
N LEU A 101 -2.81 -7.76 -8.24
CA LEU A 101 -2.87 -9.12 -8.79
C LEU A 101 -1.48 -9.69 -9.07
N LYS A 102 -0.57 -8.90 -9.67
CA LYS A 102 0.80 -9.35 -9.95
C LYS A 102 1.55 -9.71 -8.67
N VAL A 103 1.46 -8.87 -7.63
CA VAL A 103 2.09 -9.15 -6.33
C VAL A 103 1.46 -10.36 -5.66
N PHE A 104 0.13 -10.48 -5.71
CA PHE A 104 -0.62 -11.61 -5.16
C PHE A 104 -0.21 -12.94 -5.82
N VAL A 105 -0.27 -13.02 -7.15
CA VAL A 105 0.08 -14.23 -7.92
C VAL A 105 1.53 -14.61 -7.68
N GLY A 106 2.44 -13.64 -7.56
CA GLY A 106 3.83 -13.90 -7.20
C GLY A 106 3.97 -14.59 -5.84
N ALA A 107 3.22 -14.15 -4.83
CA ALA A 107 3.22 -14.77 -3.49
C ALA A 107 2.52 -16.14 -3.49
N ASP A 108 1.38 -16.25 -4.17
CA ASP A 108 0.59 -17.48 -4.28
C ASP A 108 1.36 -18.61 -4.98
N ASN A 109 2.11 -18.29 -6.05
CA ASN A 109 2.97 -19.27 -6.72
C ASN A 109 4.09 -19.79 -5.80
N GLU A 110 4.74 -18.92 -5.02
CA GLU A 110 5.75 -19.33 -4.05
C GLU A 110 5.17 -20.25 -2.98
N ASP A 111 4.00 -19.88 -2.46
CA ASP A 111 3.30 -20.63 -1.43
C ASP A 111 2.81 -22.00 -1.90
N ARG A 112 2.16 -22.07 -3.07
CA ARG A 112 1.71 -23.33 -3.69
C ARG A 112 2.86 -24.25 -4.04
N SER A 113 4.03 -23.71 -4.38
CA SER A 113 5.24 -24.51 -4.61
C SER A 113 5.85 -25.10 -3.32
N GLY A 114 5.27 -24.79 -2.15
CA GLY A 114 5.76 -25.22 -0.85
C GLY A 114 7.08 -24.56 -0.43
N LYS A 115 7.37 -23.39 -1.02
CA LYS A 115 8.58 -22.57 -0.79
C LYS A 115 8.26 -21.26 -0.05
N ALA A 116 7.09 -21.14 0.55
CA ALA A 116 6.71 -19.97 1.34
C ALA A 116 7.75 -19.67 2.43
N ASP A 117 8.19 -18.42 2.48
CA ASP A 117 9.10 -17.91 3.48
C ASP A 117 8.62 -16.56 4.06
N ARG A 118 9.48 -15.87 4.83
CA ARG A 118 9.14 -14.56 5.39
C ARG A 118 8.87 -13.52 4.30
N ASN A 119 9.53 -13.63 3.15
CA ASN A 119 9.32 -12.73 2.03
C ASN A 119 7.97 -13.00 1.36
N THR A 120 7.58 -14.27 1.21
CA THR A 120 6.23 -14.63 0.73
C THR A 120 5.15 -14.04 1.63
N ALA A 121 5.29 -14.11 2.95
CA ALA A 121 4.37 -13.46 3.89
C ALA A 121 4.29 -11.93 3.69
N ARG A 122 5.45 -11.27 3.49
CA ARG A 122 5.50 -9.83 3.21
C ARG A 122 4.83 -9.47 1.88
N LYS A 123 5.00 -10.29 0.83
CA LYS A 123 4.34 -10.09 -0.46
C LYS A 123 2.82 -10.22 -0.35
N PHE A 124 2.31 -11.23 0.36
CA PHE A 124 0.88 -11.34 0.62
C PHE A 124 0.35 -10.13 1.41
N LEU A 125 1.05 -9.69 2.45
CA LEU A 125 0.65 -8.48 3.19
C LEU A 125 0.62 -7.25 2.28
N ALA A 126 1.64 -7.07 1.43
CA ALA A 126 1.70 -5.99 0.46
C ALA A 126 0.54 -6.07 -0.54
N ALA A 127 0.26 -7.25 -1.12
CA ALA A 127 -0.87 -7.48 -2.01
C ALA A 127 -2.19 -7.07 -1.34
N SER A 128 -2.40 -7.43 -0.08
CA SER A 128 -3.61 -7.04 0.65
C SER A 128 -3.75 -5.53 0.82
N ASN A 129 -2.64 -4.82 1.01
CA ASN A 129 -2.64 -3.35 1.08
C ASN A 129 -2.93 -2.74 -0.29
N PHE A 130 -2.41 -3.32 -1.38
CA PHE A 130 -2.68 -2.84 -2.74
C PHE A 130 -4.14 -3.07 -3.16
N PHE A 131 -4.74 -4.21 -2.82
CA PHE A 131 -6.17 -4.39 -3.01
C PHE A 131 -7.01 -3.41 -2.17
N GLU A 132 -6.56 -3.01 -0.98
CA GLU A 132 -7.24 -1.95 -0.22
C GLU A 132 -7.24 -0.61 -0.96
N LEU A 133 -6.18 -0.29 -1.71
CA LEU A 133 -6.12 0.96 -2.47
C LEU A 133 -7.24 1.08 -3.52
N LEU A 134 -7.81 -0.04 -3.98
CA LEU A 134 -8.96 0.02 -4.89
C LEU A 134 -10.19 0.69 -4.27
N THR A 135 -10.26 0.78 -2.94
CA THR A 135 -11.33 1.54 -2.25
C THR A 135 -11.33 3.03 -2.56
N ILE A 136 -10.22 3.56 -3.09
CA ILE A 136 -10.11 4.95 -3.55
C ILE A 136 -11.10 5.22 -4.69
N PHE A 137 -11.29 4.23 -5.57
CA PHE A 137 -12.10 4.34 -6.78
C PHE A 137 -13.55 3.88 -6.60
N GLY A 138 -13.92 3.40 -5.40
CA GLY A 138 -15.26 2.91 -5.10
C GLY A 138 -15.26 1.66 -4.23
N SER A 139 -16.37 0.91 -4.25
CA SER A 139 -16.45 -0.38 -3.54
C SER A 139 -15.58 -1.43 -4.23
N LEU A 140 -14.90 -2.25 -3.43
CA LEU A 140 -14.18 -3.43 -3.95
C LEU A 140 -15.15 -4.37 -4.66
N SER A 141 -14.70 -4.96 -5.77
CA SER A 141 -15.37 -6.14 -6.32
C SER A 141 -15.30 -7.30 -5.32
N GLU A 142 -16.22 -8.26 -5.47
CA GLU A 142 -16.22 -9.48 -4.65
C GLU A 142 -14.87 -10.20 -4.76
N GLU A 143 -14.34 -10.34 -5.98
CA GLU A 143 -13.05 -10.96 -6.24
C GLU A 143 -11.89 -10.23 -5.54
N SER A 144 -11.80 -8.90 -5.67
CA SER A 144 -10.71 -8.14 -5.01
C SER A 144 -10.82 -8.23 -3.48
N SER A 145 -12.04 -8.24 -2.95
CA SER A 145 -12.32 -8.39 -1.51
C SER A 145 -11.89 -9.76 -0.97
N GLU A 146 -12.20 -10.83 -1.70
CA GLU A 146 -11.79 -12.19 -1.37
C GLU A 146 -10.26 -12.34 -1.41
N LYS A 147 -9.61 -11.87 -2.48
CA LYS A 147 -8.14 -11.93 -2.61
C LYS A 147 -7.44 -11.13 -1.52
N ARG A 148 -7.96 -9.94 -1.17
CA ARG A 148 -7.47 -9.14 -0.05
C ARG A 148 -7.56 -9.92 1.26
N THR A 149 -8.69 -10.55 1.53
CA THR A 149 -8.94 -11.31 2.77
C THR A 149 -8.03 -12.54 2.85
N TYR A 150 -7.94 -13.29 1.75
CA TYR A 150 -7.02 -14.42 1.62
C TYR A 150 -5.57 -14.02 1.86
N ALA A 151 -5.11 -12.94 1.21
CA ALA A 151 -3.74 -12.46 1.35
C ALA A 151 -3.41 -12.08 2.79
N LYS A 152 -4.32 -11.41 3.52
CA LYS A 152 -4.14 -11.11 4.95
C LYS A 152 -4.03 -12.37 5.78
N TRP A 153 -4.94 -13.32 5.57
CA TRP A 153 -4.94 -14.59 6.29
C TRP A 153 -3.65 -15.38 6.04
N LYS A 154 -3.23 -15.51 4.78
CA LYS A 154 -1.99 -16.21 4.40
C LYS A 154 -0.75 -15.55 4.97
N ALA A 155 -0.63 -14.23 4.90
CA ALA A 155 0.49 -13.52 5.49
C ALA A 155 0.63 -13.81 6.99
N ALA A 156 -0.49 -13.84 7.72
CA ALA A 156 -0.52 -14.15 9.14
C ALA A 156 -0.18 -15.62 9.43
N GLU A 157 -0.72 -16.56 8.65
CA GLU A 157 -0.46 -17.99 8.78
C GLU A 157 1.02 -18.31 8.57
N ILE A 158 1.60 -17.86 7.45
CA ILE A 158 3.02 -18.07 7.11
C ILE A 158 3.91 -17.45 8.19
N SER A 159 3.62 -16.22 8.62
CA SER A 159 4.40 -15.54 9.67
C SER A 159 4.37 -16.31 10.99
N ARG A 160 3.20 -16.86 11.36
CA ARG A 160 3.02 -17.66 12.57
C ARG A 160 3.79 -18.98 12.48
N ALA A 161 3.66 -19.72 11.37
CA ALA A 161 4.38 -20.97 11.16
C ALA A 161 5.89 -20.77 11.30
N ILE A 162 6.45 -19.73 10.66
CA ILE A 162 7.88 -19.41 10.73
C ILE A 162 8.30 -19.03 12.15
N LYS A 163 7.48 -18.25 12.88
CA LYS A 163 7.77 -17.87 14.27
C LYS A 163 7.81 -19.08 15.20
N GLU A 164 7.00 -20.10 14.92
CA GLU A 164 6.95 -21.36 15.66
C GLU A 164 7.99 -22.40 15.19
N GLY A 165 8.84 -22.06 14.21
CA GLY A 165 9.80 -23.00 13.64
C GLY A 165 9.16 -24.10 12.78
N ARG A 166 7.88 -23.96 12.42
CA ARG A 166 7.17 -24.87 11.52
C ARG A 166 7.31 -24.42 10.07
N LYS A 167 7.28 -25.40 9.15
CA LYS A 167 7.15 -25.10 7.72
C LYS A 167 5.72 -24.59 7.44
N PRO A 168 5.55 -23.47 6.72
CA PRO A 168 4.22 -23.01 6.30
C PRO A 168 3.50 -24.07 5.44
N ALA A 169 2.19 -24.21 5.62
CA ALA A 169 1.39 -25.11 4.82
C ALA A 169 1.13 -24.50 3.43
N PRO A 170 1.42 -25.22 2.32
CA PRO A 170 1.10 -24.73 0.98
C PRO A 170 -0.39 -24.38 0.86
N GLY A 171 -0.70 -23.39 0.03
CA GLY A 171 -2.07 -23.01 -0.29
C GLY A 171 -2.84 -24.17 -0.94
N PRO A 172 -4.18 -24.18 -0.82
CA PRO A 172 -5.00 -25.16 -1.50
C PRO A 172 -4.77 -25.09 -3.03
N PRO A 173 -4.99 -26.20 -3.76
CA PRO A 173 -5.04 -26.17 -5.21
C PRO A 173 -6.12 -25.15 -5.63
N GLY A 174 -5.76 -24.22 -6.52
CA GLY A 174 -6.70 -23.24 -7.06
C GLY A 174 -7.55 -23.77 -8.19
#